data_AF-A0A347SRL8-F1
#
_entry.id   AF-A0A347SRL8-F1
#
_cell.length_a   1.000
_cell.length_b   1.000
_cell.length_c   1.000
_cell.angle_alpha   90.00
_cell.angle_beta   90.00
_cell.angle_gamma   90.00
#
_symmetry.space_group_name_H-M   'P 1'
#
loop_
_entity.id
_entity.type
_entity.pdbx_description
1 polymer ?
#
loop_
_entity_poly.entity_id
_entity_poly.type
_entity_poly.pdbx_seq_one_letter_code
_entity_poly.pdbx_strand_id
1 'polypeptide(L)' 'MNKSHGNKLLKTIALIILAVLILFVLGAMIGAVIGGGNILTPLMPSTWSHILQFSR' A
#
# COMPACT_ATOMS: atom_id res chain seq x y z
N MET A 1 27.62 -3.53 -12.57
CA MET A 1 26.90 -2.71 -11.57
C MET A 1 27.53 -2.93 -10.21
N ASN A 2 28.08 -1.89 -9.58
CA ASN A 2 28.75 -2.01 -8.28
C ASN A 2 27.70 -2.42 -7.23
N LYS A 3 27.79 -3.65 -6.69
CA LYS A 3 26.73 -4.31 -5.90
C LYS A 3 26.23 -3.44 -4.73
N SER A 4 27.10 -2.60 -4.17
CA SER A 4 26.79 -1.63 -3.11
C SER A 4 25.78 -0.55 -3.55
N HIS A 5 25.91 -0.03 -4.78
CA HIS A 5 25.02 1.01 -5.30
C HIS A 5 23.65 0.45 -5.67
N GLY A 6 23.62 -0.76 -6.25
CA GLY A 6 22.36 -1.46 -6.57
C GLY A 6 21.52 -1.74 -5.32
N ASN A 7 22.14 -2.23 -4.25
CA ASN A 7 21.42 -2.50 -3.00
C ASN A 7 20.89 -1.22 -2.32
N LYS A 8 21.61 -0.11 -2.40
CA LYS A 8 21.14 1.16 -1.86
C LYS A 8 19.93 1.67 -2.63
N LEU A 9 19.98 1.61 -3.96
CA LEU A 9 18.85 2.00 -4.82
C LEU A 9 17.61 1.14 -4.56
N LEU A 10 17.78 -0.19 -4.50
CA LEU A 10 16.68 -1.12 -4.23
C LEU A 10 16.03 -0.86 -2.86
N LYS A 11 16.83 -0.59 -1.83
CA LYS A 11 16.31 -0.21 -0.50
C LYS A 11 15.51 1.08 -0.55
N THR A 12 15.99 2.10 -1.25
CA THR A 12 15.27 3.36 -1.41
C THR A 12 13.95 3.16 -2.13
N ILE A 13 13.94 2.40 -3.23
CA ILE A 13 12.72 2.09 -3.99
C ILE A 13 11.72 1.34 -3.11
N ALA A 14 12.18 0.31 -2.37
CA ALA A 14 11.32 -0.44 -1.45
C ALA A 14 10.73 0.46 -0.34
N LEU A 15 11.51 1.39 0.21
CA LEU A 15 11.03 2.35 1.21
C LEU A 15 10.01 3.33 0.63
N ILE A 16 10.21 3.82 -0.59
CA ILE A 16 9.27 4.71 -1.26
C ILE A 16 7.95 3.97 -1.50
N ILE A 17 8.01 2.75 -2.04
CA ILE A 17 6.82 1.92 -2.28
C ILE A 17 6.07 1.69 -0.96
N LEU A 18 6.78 1.36 0.12
CA LEU A 18 6.18 1.17 1.44
C LEU A 18 5.51 2.45 1.95
N ALA A 19 6.16 3.60 1.83
CA ALA A 19 5.60 4.88 2.25
C ALA A 19 4.33 5.25 1.45
N VAL A 20 4.33 5.01 0.13
CA VAL A 20 3.16 5.23 -0.72
C VAL A 20 1.99 4.33 -0.31
N LEU A 21 2.26 3.05 -0.04
CA LEU A 21 1.22 2.11 0.42
C LEU A 21 0.62 2.54 1.77
N ILE A 22 1.46 3.00 2.71
CA ILE A 22 0.98 3.51 4.00
C ILE A 22 0.09 4.74 3.80
N LEU A 23 0.54 5.73 3.02
CA LEU A 23 -0.23 6.94 2.74
C LEU A 23 -1.55 6.63 2.03
N PHE A 24 -1.54 5.66 1.11
CA PHE A 24 -2.75 5.19 0.43
C PHE A 24 -3.77 4.63 1.42
N VAL A 25 -3.34 3.73 2.32
CA VAL A 25 -4.22 3.17 3.37
C VAL A 25 -4.75 4.27 4.27
N LEU A 26 -3.89 5.18 4.75
CA LEU A 26 -4.31 6.30 5.59
C LEU A 26 -5.33 7.22 4.89
N GLY A 27 -5.12 7.54 3.61
CA GLY A 27 -6.06 8.30 2.82
C GLY A 27 -7.43 7.62 2.71
N ALA A 28 -7.45 6.30 2.49
CA ALA A 28 -8.68 5.52 2.47
C ALA A 28 -9.39 5.49 3.85
N MET A 29 -8.63 5.42 4.95
CA MET A 29 -9.19 5.50 6.30
C MET A 29 -9.83 6.87 6.56
N ILE A 30 -9.16 7.96 6.17
CA ILE A 30 -9.70 9.33 6.29
C ILE A 30 -10.98 9.47 5.45
N GLY A 31 -10.97 8.96 4.21
CA GLY A 31 -12.17 8.94 3.36
C GLY A 31 -13.33 8.17 3.99
N ALA A 32 -13.05 7.05 4.67
CA ALA A 32 -14.06 6.28 5.39
C ALA A 32 -14.66 7.06 6.57
N VAL A 33 -13.85 7.80 7.35
CA VAL A 33 -14.35 8.69 8.41
C VAL A 33 -15.30 9.73 7.85
N ILE A 34 -14.92 10.39 6.77
CA ILE A 34 -15.72 11.46 6.14
C ILE A 34 -17.02 10.89 5.55
N GLY A 35 -16.95 9.71 4.94
CA GLY A 35 -18.10 9.04 4.32
C GLY A 35 -19.00 8.24 5.28
N GLY A 36 -18.70 8.22 6.59
CA GLY A 36 -19.47 7.44 7.58
C GLY A 36 -19.28 5.92 7.50
N GLY A 37 -18.22 5.46 6.83
CA GLY A 37 -17.87 4.05 6.69
C GLY A 37 -16.94 3.53 7.80
N ASN A 38 -16.69 2.23 7.82
CA ASN A 38 -15.74 1.64 8.76
C ASN A 38 -14.29 1.95 8.33
N ILE A 39 -13.53 2.64 9.19
CA ILE A 39 -12.13 3.00 8.94
C ILE A 39 -11.18 1.81 8.78
N LEU A 40 -11.55 0.63 9.28
CA LEU A 40 -10.72 -0.58 9.17
C LEU A 40 -10.97 -1.34 7.86
N THR A 41 -11.92 -0.90 7.04
CA THR A 41 -12.23 -1.52 5.74
C THR A 41 -10.99 -1.69 4.86
N PRO A 42 -10.07 -0.71 4.71
CA PRO A 42 -8.85 -0.89 3.90
C PRO A 42 -7.92 -1.99 4.39
N LEU A 43 -8.04 -2.45 5.64
CA LEU A 43 -7.23 -3.54 6.19
C LEU A 43 -7.91 -4.91 6.07
N MET A 44 -9.17 -4.96 5.64
CA MET A 44 -9.91 -6.21 5.51
C MET A 44 -9.43 -7.01 4.29
N PRO A 45 -9.25 -8.35 4.39
CA PRO A 45 -8.87 -9.18 3.26
C PRO A 45 -9.87 -9.12 2.09
N SER A 46 -11.16 -8.96 2.39
CA SER A 46 -12.22 -8.81 1.39
C SER A 46 -12.00 -7.58 0.51
N THR A 47 -11.46 -6.49 1.05
CA THR A 47 -11.13 -5.27 0.31
C THR A 47 -10.11 -5.52 -0.77
N TRP A 48 -9.19 -6.48 -0.60
CA TRP A 48 -8.14 -6.77 -1.58
C TRP A 48 -8.45 -7.96 -2.48
N SER A 49 -9.58 -8.64 -2.23
CA SER A 49 -9.96 -9.85 -2.96
C SER A 49 -10.03 -9.65 -4.48
N HIS A 50 -10.44 -8.46 -4.93
CA HIS A 50 -10.52 -8.13 -6.36
C HIS A 50 -9.15 -8.06 -7.04
N ILE A 51 -8.08 -7.68 -6.32
CA ILE A 51 -6.71 -7.68 -6.87
C ILE A 51 -6.24 -9.11 -7.13
N LEU A 52 -6.53 -10.03 -6.21
CA LEU A 52 -6.15 -11.44 -6.33
C LEU A 52 -6.99 -12.19 -7.37
N GLN A 53 -8.22 -11.72 -7.63
CA GLN A 53 -9.05 -12.25 -8.71
C GLN A 53 -8.57 -11.78 -10.09
N PHE A 54 -7.99 -10.58 -10.20
CA PHE A 54 -7.46 -10.06 -11.46
C PHE A 54 -6.22 -10.82 -11.97
N SER A 55 -5.49 -11.50 -11.07
CA SER A 55 -4.30 -12.29 -11.43
C SER A 55 -4.57 -13.75 -11.81
N ARG A 56 -5.84 -14.15 -11.95
CA ARG A 56 -6.29 -15.46 -12.46
C ARG A 56 -6.85 -15.31 -13.86
#